data_AF-A0A8J5XXJ0-F1
#
_entry.id   AF-A0A8J5XXJ0-F1
#
_cell.length_a   1.000
_cell.length_b   1.000
_cell.length_c   1.000
_cell.angle_alpha   90.00
_cell.angle_beta   90.00
_cell.angle_gamma   90.00
#
_symmetry.space_group_name_H-M   'P 1'
#
loop_
_entity.id
_entity.type
_entity.pdbx_description
1 polymer ?
#
loop_
_entity_poly.entity_id
_entity_poly.type
_entity_poly.pdbx_seq_one_letter_code
_entity_poly.pdbx_strand_id
1 'polypeptide(L)'
;MGSPFFEQALAQLARGEPLTDRSICLYFRSCRRAAFRDGHPALTATPDGFANANHFGVAGEWQRIEIVVLGKTDDASGHSCLKVALKSCHGKYLRADVDTNAVDFGAVEQLGWEEFELAEHGDGTF
;
A
#
# COMPACT_ATOMS: atom_id res chain seq x y z
N MET A 1 1.38 19.55 0.03
CA MET A 1 2.38 19.30 -1.04
C MET A 1 2.34 17.81 -1.26
N GLY A 2 1.81 17.37 -2.41
CA GLY A 2 1.68 15.94 -2.72
C GLY A 2 3.02 15.22 -2.77
N SER A 3 2.99 13.89 -2.63
CA SER A 3 4.19 13.05 -2.73
C SER A 3 4.80 13.18 -4.13
N PRO A 4 6.11 13.48 -4.27
CA PRO A 4 6.77 13.57 -5.58
C PRO A 4 6.61 12.30 -6.42
N PHE A 5 6.50 11.13 -5.77
CA PHE A 5 6.28 9.85 -6.45
C PHE A 5 4.90 9.80 -7.13
N PHE A 6 3.85 10.18 -6.40
CA PHE A 6 2.47 10.08 -6.88
C PHE A 6 2.23 10.98 -8.09
N GLU A 7 2.64 12.24 -7.98
CA GLU A 7 2.52 13.24 -9.06
C GLU A 7 3.34 12.85 -10.30
N GLN A 8 4.56 12.33 -10.11
CA GLN A 8 5.38 11.86 -11.22
C GLN A 8 4.76 10.65 -11.91
N ALA A 9 4.25 9.68 -11.16
CA ALA A 9 3.60 8.50 -11.70
C ALA A 9 2.35 8.88 -12.51
N LEU A 10 1.48 9.73 -11.97
CA LEU A 10 0.30 10.24 -12.69
C LEU A 10 0.69 11.00 -13.95
N ALA A 11 1.70 11.86 -13.90
CA ALA A 11 2.15 12.63 -15.05
C ALA A 11 2.77 11.75 -16.15
N GLN A 12 3.50 10.70 -15.79
CA GLN A 12 4.04 9.73 -16.76
C GLN A 12 2.89 8.95 -17.42
N LEU A 13 1.96 8.42 -16.62
CA LEU A 13 0.79 7.68 -17.13
C LEU A 13 -0.10 8.55 -18.01
N ALA A 14 -0.33 9.82 -17.66
CA ALA A 14 -1.12 10.75 -18.46
C ALA A 14 -0.49 11.05 -19.84
N ARG A 15 0.85 10.93 -19.95
CA ARG A 15 1.58 11.08 -21.21
C ARG A 15 1.72 9.77 -22.01
N GLY A 16 1.22 8.64 -21.48
CA GLY A 16 1.44 7.32 -22.07
C GLY A 16 2.89 6.85 -21.98
N GLU A 17 3.70 7.47 -21.12
CA GLU A 17 5.10 7.11 -20.92
C GLU A 17 5.21 5.88 -20.02
N PRO A 18 6.21 5.01 -20.22
CA PRO A 18 6.47 3.92 -19.30
C PRO A 18 6.88 4.47 -17.93
N LEU A 19 6.31 3.89 -16.87
CA LEU A 19 6.71 4.20 -15.49
C LEU A 19 8.19 3.88 -15.27
N THR A 20 8.99 4.91 -15.00
CA THR A 20 10.44 4.79 -14.75
C THR A 20 10.74 4.10 -13.42
N ASP A 21 9.90 4.34 -12.42
CA ASP A 21 9.92 3.62 -11.15
C ASP A 21 8.50 3.12 -10.86
N ARG A 22 8.33 1.79 -10.87
CA ARG A 22 7.02 1.16 -10.71
C ARG A 22 6.69 0.90 -9.25
N SER A 23 7.62 1.10 -8.32
CA SER A 23 7.32 0.85 -6.93
C SER A 23 8.03 1.75 -5.95
N ILE A 24 7.43 1.87 -4.77
CA ILE A 24 8.03 2.56 -3.62
C ILE A 24 7.84 1.69 -2.38
N CYS A 25 8.89 1.60 -1.56
CA CYS A 25 8.83 0.89 -0.28
C CYS A 25 8.43 1.84 0.84
N LEU A 26 7.35 1.52 1.54
CA LEU A 26 6.83 2.31 2.66
C LEU A 26 6.62 1.44 3.91
N TYR A 27 6.36 2.13 5.02
CA TYR A 27 5.96 1.54 6.29
C TYR A 27 4.60 2.10 6.68
N PHE A 28 3.59 1.24 6.77
CA PHE A 28 2.26 1.62 7.23
C PHE A 28 2.22 1.58 8.76
N ARG A 29 1.80 2.67 9.39
CA ARG A 29 1.68 2.77 10.86
C ARG A 29 0.34 3.36 11.24
N SER A 30 -0.17 2.93 12.39
CA SER A 30 -1.35 3.57 12.98
C SER A 30 -1.04 5.01 13.37
N CYS A 31 -1.94 5.94 13.07
CA CYS A 31 -1.84 7.33 13.54
C CYS A 31 -2.01 7.45 15.07
N ARG A 32 -2.44 6.38 15.76
CA ARG A 32 -2.62 6.36 17.22
C ARG A 32 -1.51 5.58 17.91
N ARG A 33 -1.05 6.11 19.05
CA ARG A 33 -0.14 5.43 19.98
C ARG A 33 -0.91 4.52 20.92
N ALA A 34 -0.31 3.41 21.32
CA ALA A 34 -0.85 2.59 22.39
C ALA A 34 -0.54 3.23 23.74
N ALA A 35 -1.47 3.13 24.71
CA ALA A 35 -1.35 3.78 26.01
C ALA A 35 -0.15 3.31 26.84
N PHE A 36 0.39 2.11 26.58
CA PHE A 36 1.44 1.47 27.39
C PHE A 36 2.64 0.97 26.57
N ARG A 37 2.81 1.46 25.33
CA ARG A 37 3.96 1.09 24.48
C ARG A 37 4.49 2.31 23.74
N ASP A 38 5.81 2.41 23.63
CA ASP A 38 6.45 3.47 22.87
C ASP A 38 6.33 3.25 21.37
N GLY A 39 5.87 4.30 20.68
CA GLY A 39 5.75 4.34 19.23
C GLY A 39 4.35 4.03 18.68
N HIS A 40 4.26 4.08 17.35
CA HIS A 40 3.09 3.77 16.57
C HIS A 40 3.23 2.34 16.03
N PRO A 41 2.24 1.46 16.24
CA PRO A 41 2.35 0.11 15.74
C PRO A 41 2.33 0.10 14.21
N ALA A 42 3.17 -0.76 13.63
CA ALA A 42 3.35 -0.91 12.20
C ALA A 42 2.61 -2.15 11.67
N LEU A 43 2.07 -2.03 10.46
CA LEU A 43 1.60 -3.16 9.67
C LEU A 43 2.78 -4.08 9.37
N THR A 44 2.58 -5.36 9.58
CA THR A 44 3.54 -6.43 9.42
C THR A 44 2.91 -7.51 8.57
N ALA A 45 3.61 -7.93 7.52
CA ALA A 45 3.27 -9.11 6.75
C ALA A 45 4.12 -10.27 7.26
N THR A 46 3.48 -11.35 7.68
CA THR A 46 4.20 -12.54 8.15
C THR A 46 4.49 -13.50 6.98
N PRO A 47 5.47 -14.41 7.11
CA PRO A 47 5.80 -15.36 6.03
C PRO A 47 4.66 -16.30 5.62
N ASP A 48 3.79 -16.64 6.57
CA ASP A 48 2.59 -17.45 6.38
C ASP A 48 1.41 -16.64 5.78
N GLY A 49 1.59 -15.33 5.57
CA GLY A 49 0.65 -14.48 4.85
C GLY A 49 -0.37 -13.75 5.73
N PHE A 50 -0.21 -13.75 7.05
CA PHE A 50 -1.08 -12.94 7.91
C PHE A 50 -0.63 -11.47 7.94
N ALA A 51 -1.61 -10.58 8.07
CA ALA A 51 -1.39 -9.18 8.38
C ALA A 51 -1.51 -8.97 9.90
N ASN A 52 -0.54 -8.28 10.50
CA ASN A 52 -0.59 -7.87 11.90
C ASN A 52 -0.17 -6.41 12.05
N ALA A 53 -0.97 -5.59 12.70
CA ALA A 53 -0.69 -4.18 12.94
C ALA A 53 -0.28 -3.89 14.40
N ASN A 54 0.53 -4.76 15.01
CA ASN A 54 0.95 -4.65 16.42
C ASN A 54 2.47 -4.68 16.62
N HIS A 55 3.28 -4.45 15.58
CA HIS A 55 4.74 -4.33 15.73
C HIS A 55 5.12 -2.93 16.22
N PHE A 56 5.71 -2.83 17.41
CA PHE A 56 6.14 -1.56 17.99
C PHE A 56 7.64 -1.33 17.82
N GLY A 57 8.06 -0.06 17.77
CA GLY A 57 9.46 0.32 17.60
C GLY A 57 9.90 0.48 16.15
N VAL A 58 11.17 0.19 15.88
CA VAL A 58 11.79 0.35 14.55
C VAL A 58 11.18 -0.67 13.58
N ALA A 59 10.75 -0.18 12.42
CA ALA A 59 10.23 -1.05 11.38
C ALA A 59 11.39 -1.79 10.71
N GLY A 60 11.25 -3.10 10.60
CA GLY A 60 12.21 -3.98 9.96
C GLY A 60 11.73 -4.44 8.59
N GLU A 61 12.25 -5.58 8.17
CA GLU A 61 11.96 -6.16 6.85
C GLU A 61 10.48 -6.54 6.69
N TRP A 62 9.87 -7.14 7.72
CA TRP A 62 8.48 -7.64 7.64
C TRP A 62 7.43 -6.53 7.65
N GLN A 63 7.81 -5.31 8.02
CA GLN A 63 6.97 -4.12 7.95
C GLN A 63 7.16 -3.36 6.63
N ARG A 64 8.16 -3.73 5.81
CA ARG A 64 8.39 -3.11 4.51
C ARG A 64 7.35 -3.63 3.54
N ILE A 65 6.51 -2.71 3.07
CA ILE A 65 5.52 -2.98 2.04
C ILE A 65 5.92 -2.21 0.79
N GLU A 66 6.04 -2.93 -0.32
CA GLU A 66 6.24 -2.37 -1.65
C GLU A 66 4.88 -2.01 -2.25
N ILE A 67 4.68 -0.74 -2.60
CA ILE A 67 3.53 -0.30 -3.39
C ILE A 67 3.93 -0.40 -4.85
N VAL A 68 3.27 -1.27 -5.62
CA VAL A 68 3.49 -1.48 -7.05
C VAL A 68 2.41 -0.76 -7.83
N VAL A 69 2.79 0.19 -8.69
CA VAL A 69 1.86 0.93 -9.55
C VAL A 69 1.49 0.08 -10.76
N LEU A 70 0.19 -0.13 -10.92
CA LEU A 70 -0.41 -0.94 -11.97
C LEU A 70 -0.96 -0.08 -13.10
N GLY A 71 -1.37 1.14 -12.78
CA GLY A 71 -1.89 2.11 -13.73
C GLY A 71 -2.59 3.27 -13.04
N LYS A 72 -3.39 3.99 -13.82
CA LYS A 72 -4.24 5.09 -13.37
C LYS A 72 -5.70 4.63 -13.40
N THR A 73 -6.47 5.06 -12.41
CA THR A 73 -7.93 4.96 -12.40
C THR A 73 -8.53 6.26 -11.86
N ASP A 74 -9.84 6.38 -11.88
CA ASP A 74 -10.54 7.45 -11.18
C ASP A 74 -11.36 6.82 -10.04
N ASP A 75 -11.36 7.45 -8.87
CA ASP A 75 -12.10 6.97 -7.70
C ASP A 75 -13.62 7.13 -7.91
N ALA A 76 -14.41 6.65 -6.96
CA ALA A 76 -15.88 6.76 -7.01
C ALA A 76 -16.40 8.22 -7.08
N SER A 77 -15.57 9.21 -6.74
CA SER A 77 -15.88 10.64 -6.78
C SER A 77 -15.37 11.32 -8.07
N GLY A 78 -14.68 10.58 -8.95
CA GLY A 78 -14.09 11.09 -10.19
C GLY A 78 -12.72 11.73 -10.01
N HIS A 79 -12.05 11.54 -8.87
CA HIS A 79 -10.67 12.00 -8.69
C HIS A 79 -9.69 10.98 -9.22
N SER A 80 -8.68 11.47 -9.93
CA SER A 80 -7.61 10.62 -10.44
C SER A 80 -6.80 9.98 -9.29
N CYS A 81 -6.75 8.66 -9.30
CA CYS A 81 -6.02 7.84 -8.35
C CYS A 81 -5.09 6.86 -9.07
N LEU A 82 -4.14 6.30 -8.32
CA LEU A 82 -3.30 5.22 -8.83
C LEU A 82 -3.92 3.88 -8.46
N LYS A 83 -4.00 2.99 -9.44
CA LYS A 83 -4.26 1.58 -9.20
C LYS A 83 -2.96 0.93 -8.75
N VAL A 84 -2.94 0.32 -7.58
CA VAL A 84 -1.73 -0.23 -6.94
C VAL A 84 -1.95 -1.64 -6.41
N ALA A 85 -0.86 -2.39 -6.24
CA ALA A 85 -0.82 -3.60 -5.43
C ALA A 85 0.15 -3.40 -4.26
N LEU A 86 -0.15 -3.99 -3.10
CA LEU A 86 0.72 -3.92 -1.92
C LEU A 86 1.42 -5.26 -1.74
N LYS A 87 2.73 -5.29 -1.93
CA LYS A 87 3.54 -6.51 -1.88
C LYS A 87 4.42 -6.53 -0.64
N SER A 88 4.35 -7.63 0.09
CA SER A 88 5.21 -7.89 1.25
C SER A 88 6.64 -8.25 0.83
N CYS A 89 7.58 -8.12 1.76
CA CYS A 89 8.95 -8.63 1.57
C CYS A 89 9.03 -10.14 1.28
N HIS A 90 7.95 -10.90 1.57
CA HIS A 90 7.85 -12.33 1.31
C HIS A 90 7.31 -12.66 -0.09
N GLY A 91 7.11 -11.65 -0.95
CA GLY A 91 6.62 -11.83 -2.31
C GLY A 91 5.11 -12.05 -2.43
N LYS A 92 4.38 -11.95 -1.31
CA LYS A 92 2.93 -12.09 -1.27
C LYS A 92 2.22 -10.74 -1.30
N TYR A 93 1.07 -10.66 -1.93
CA TYR A 93 0.25 -9.45 -2.05
C TYR A 93 -0.80 -9.37 -0.95
N LEU A 94 -1.07 -8.16 -0.49
CA LEU A 94 -2.25 -7.87 0.34
C LEU A 94 -3.48 -8.16 -0.52
N ARG A 95 -4.45 -8.88 0.02
CA ARG A 95 -5.75 -9.08 -0.60
C ARG A 95 -6.86 -8.68 0.35
N ALA A 96 -7.94 -8.13 -0.20
CA ALA A 96 -9.18 -7.86 0.52
C ALA A 96 -10.24 -8.85 0.04
N ASP A 97 -10.26 -10.06 0.62
CA ASP A 97 -11.10 -11.16 0.16
C ASP A 97 -12.50 -11.08 0.78
N VAL A 98 -13.54 -10.90 -0.05
CA VAL A 98 -14.94 -10.82 0.37
C VAL A 98 -15.51 -12.15 0.84
N ASP A 99 -15.03 -13.26 0.27
CA ASP A 99 -15.58 -14.59 0.54
C ASP A 99 -15.17 -15.06 1.93
N THR A 100 -13.94 -14.74 2.32
CA THR A 100 -13.41 -15.05 3.66
C THR A 100 -13.56 -13.89 4.65
N ASN A 101 -13.97 -12.71 4.18
CA ASN A 101 -14.00 -11.45 4.94
C ASN A 101 -12.65 -11.15 5.63
N ALA A 102 -11.55 -11.50 4.96
CA ALA A 102 -10.19 -11.38 5.46
C ALA A 102 -9.40 -10.32 4.69
N VAL A 103 -8.54 -9.62 5.41
CA VAL A 103 -7.50 -8.75 4.83
C VAL A 103 -6.16 -9.31 5.26
N ASP A 104 -5.44 -9.93 4.32
CA ASP A 104 -4.21 -10.68 4.60
C ASP A 104 -3.20 -10.56 3.46
N PHE A 105 -1.94 -10.92 3.71
CA PHE A 105 -0.87 -10.99 2.71
C PHE A 105 -0.71 -12.42 2.18
N GLY A 106 -1.79 -13.17 1.97
CA GLY A 106 -1.74 -14.59 1.60
C GLY A 106 -1.54 -14.84 0.10
N ALA A 107 -1.94 -13.87 -0.74
CA ALA A 107 -1.97 -14.02 -2.19
C ALA A 107 -0.57 -14.10 -2.80
N VAL A 108 -0.34 -15.09 -3.66
CA VAL A 108 0.92 -15.23 -4.43
C VAL A 108 0.81 -14.63 -5.84
N GLU A 109 -0.40 -14.35 -6.29
CA GLU A 109 -0.73 -13.75 -7.57
C GLU A 109 -1.61 -12.52 -7.35
N GLN A 110 -1.62 -11.62 -8.34
CA GLN A 110 -2.45 -10.43 -8.34
C GLN A 110 -3.58 -10.65 -9.35
N LEU A 111 -4.79 -10.94 -8.86
CA LEU A 111 -5.92 -11.38 -9.69
C LEU A 111 -7.16 -10.47 -9.58
N GLY A 112 -7.16 -9.54 -8.63
CA GLY A 112 -8.15 -8.45 -8.54
C GLY A 112 -8.38 -8.00 -7.11
N TRP A 113 -8.51 -8.94 -6.17
CA TRP A 113 -8.63 -8.65 -4.74
C TRP A 113 -7.36 -8.03 -4.14
N GLU A 114 -6.26 -8.12 -4.87
CA GLU A 114 -4.95 -7.54 -4.55
C GLU A 114 -4.74 -6.14 -5.12
N GLU A 115 -5.75 -5.59 -5.80
CA GLU A 115 -5.69 -4.27 -6.43
C GLU A 115 -6.44 -3.23 -5.58
N PHE A 116 -5.75 -2.13 -5.28
CA PHE A 116 -6.24 -1.05 -4.43
C PHE A 116 -6.11 0.29 -5.15
N GLU A 117 -6.86 1.27 -4.67
CA GLU A 117 -6.76 2.65 -5.12
C GLU A 117 -5.96 3.46 -4.10
N LEU A 118 -4.95 4.18 -4.60
CA LEU A 118 -4.21 5.18 -3.84
C LEU A 118 -4.63 6.56 -4.33
N ALA A 119 -5.30 7.33 -3.48
CA ALA A 119 -5.82 8.66 -3.79
C ALA A 119 -5.25 9.70 -2.81
N GLU A 120 -4.90 10.89 -3.28
CA GLU A 120 -4.45 11.97 -2.40
C GLU A 120 -5.67 12.73 -1.83
N HIS A 121 -5.70 12.95 -0.51
CA HIS A 121 -6.78 13.66 0.18
C HIS A 121 -6.68 15.20 0.11
N GLY A 122 -5.68 15.74 -0.59
CA GLY A 122 -5.49 17.18 -0.81
C GLY A 122 -4.74 17.93 0.30
N ASP A 123 -4.51 17.29 1.45
CA ASP A 123 -3.67 17.78 2.54
C ASP A 123 -2.26 17.14 2.54
N GLY A 124 -1.93 16.40 1.48
CA GLY A 124 -0.70 15.62 1.35
C GLY A 124 -0.76 14.26 2.06
N THR A 125 -1.93 13.83 2.53
CA THR A 125 -2.19 12.45 2.97
C THR A 125 -2.81 11.60 1.86
N PHE A 126 -2.65 10.29 2.00
CA PHE A 126 -3.18 9.25 1.11
C PHE A 126 -3.97 8.23 1.93
#